data_AF-X1NY39-F1
#
_entry.id   AF-X1NY39-F1
#
_cell.length_a   1.000
_cell.length_b   1.000
_cell.length_c   1.000
_cell.angle_alpha   90.00
_cell.angle_beta   90.00
_cell.angle_gamma   90.00
#
_symmetry.space_group_name_H-M   'P 1'
#
loop_
_entity.id
_entity.type
_entity.pdbx_description
1 polymer ?
#
loop_
_entity_poly.entity_id
_entity_poly.type
_entity_poly.pdbx_seq_one_letter_code
_entity_poly.pdbx_strand_id
1 'polypeptide(L)' 'RFVRYADDANIYVRSPRAGERVLVSVERFLRERLKLTVNRKKSQVARAWKCDYLG' A
#
# COMPACT_ATOMS: atom_id res chain seq x y z
N ARG A 1 8.95 7.94 0.08
CA ARG A 1 8.73 8.25 1.52
C ARG A 1 7.51 7.45 1.95
N PHE A 2 7.49 6.82 3.12
CA PHE A 2 6.35 6.03 3.59
C PHE A 2 5.83 6.58 4.91
N VAL A 3 4.52 6.46 5.14
CA VAL A 3 3.84 6.83 6.38
C VAL A 3 3.09 5.59 6.84
N ARG A 4 3.24 5.23 8.11
CA ARG A 4 2.48 4.13 8.72
C ARG A 4 1.74 4.69 9.93
N TYR A 5 0.45 4.44 9.97
CA TYR A 5 -0.42 4.76 11.09
C TYR A 5 -1.18 3.50 11.51
N ALA A 6 -0.87 2.98 12.69
CA ALA A 6 -1.36 1.67 13.16
C ALA A 6 -1.17 0.55 12.12
N ASP A 7 -2.29 0.04 11.57
CA ASP A 7 -2.34 -1.02 10.57
C ASP A 7 -2.35 -0.49 9.12
N ASP A 8 -2.54 0.82 8.92
CA ASP A 8 -2.57 1.46 7.61
C ASP A 8 -1.19 2.01 7.23
N ALA A 9 -0.63 1.51 6.13
CA ALA A 9 0.64 1.97 5.56
C ALA A 9 0.42 2.60 4.19
N ASN A 10 0.70 3.90 4.09
CA ASN A 10 0.66 4.66 2.84
C ASN A 10 2.08 4.83 2.29
N ILE A 11 2.33 4.27 1.11
CA ILE A 11 3.64 4.36 0.44
C ILE A 11 3.54 5.35 -0.72
N TYR A 12 4.17 6.50 -0.56
CA TYR A 12 4.21 7.54 -1.59
C TYR A 12 5.37 7.30 -2.55
N VAL A 13 5.01 7.06 -3.81
CA VAL A 13 5.93 6.80 -4.92
C VAL A 13 5.85 7.92 -5.97
N ARG A 14 6.94 8.10 -6.72
CA ARG A 14 7.04 9.14 -7.76
C ARG A 14 6.36 8.76 -9.07
N SER A 15 6.10 7.47 -9.31
CA SER A 15 5.49 6.98 -10.55
C SER A 15 4.51 5.83 -10.30
N PRO A 16 3.45 5.68 -11.12
CA PRO A 16 2.48 4.59 -10.98
C PRO A 16 3.13 3.20 -11.08
N ARG A 17 4.03 3.02 -12.05
CA ARG A 17 4.81 1.78 -12.23
C ARG A 17 5.62 1.40 -10.99
N ALA A 18 6.21 2.39 -10.31
CA ALA A 18 6.92 2.13 -9.06
C ALA A 18 5.94 1.75 -7.93
N GLY A 19 4.73 2.32 -7.93
CA GLY A 19 3.67 1.97 -6.99
C GLY A 19 3.20 0.54 -7.14
N GLU A 20 2.93 0.10 -8.37
CA GLU A 20 2.52 -1.28 -8.66
C GLU A 20 3.59 -2.28 -8.24
N ARG A 21 4.86 -2.00 -8.58
CA ARG A 21 5.99 -2.84 -8.17
C ARG A 21 6.09 -2.96 -6.65
N VAL A 22 5.94 -1.86 -5.93
CA VAL A 22 6.00 -1.85 -4.46
C VAL A 22 4.80 -2.57 -3.87
N LEU A 23 3.59 -2.37 -4.41
CA LEU A 23 2.38 -3.03 -3.93
C LEU A 23 2.49 -4.54 -4.03
N VAL A 24 2.96 -5.07 -5.17
CA VAL A 24 3.20 -6.52 -5.35
C VAL A 24 4.25 -7.04 -4.37
N SER A 25 5.35 -6.30 -4.18
CA SER A 25 6.43 -6.72 -3.27
C SER A 25 5.98 -6.72 -1.81
N VAL A 26 5.20 -5.73 -1.38
CA VAL A 26 4.67 -5.61 -0.02
C VAL A 26 3.60 -6.69 0.21
N GLU A 27 2.72 -6.92 -0.76
CA GLU A 27 1.71 -7.97 -0.67
C GLU A 27 2.36 -9.34 -0.46
N ARG A 28 3.40 -9.65 -1.24
CA ARG A 28 4.15 -10.89 -1.09
C ARG A 28 4.82 -10.99 0.29
N PHE A 29 5.46 -9.91 0.75
CA PHE A 29 6.09 -9.88 2.06
C PHE A 29 5.10 -10.12 3.20
N LEU A 30 3.95 -9.42 3.18
CA LEU A 30 2.90 -9.58 4.20
C LEU A 30 2.34 -11.00 4.22
N ARG A 31 2.14 -11.60 3.04
CA ARG A 31 1.62 -12.98 2.92
C ARG A 31 2.64 -14.03 3.35
N GLU A 32 3.89 -13.92 2.92
CA GLU A 32 4.91 -14.96 3.16
C GLU A 32 5.51 -14.88 4.57
N ARG A 33 5.72 -13.68 5.10
CA ARG A 33 6.42 -13.48 6.37
C ARG A 33 5.47 -13.34 7.55
N LEU A 34 4.39 -12.57 7.38
CA LEU A 34 3.44 -12.27 8.46
C LEU A 34 2.16 -13.12 8.36
N LYS A 35 1.96 -13.87 7.26
CA LYS A 35 0.75 -14.67 6.99
C LYS A 35 -0.55 -13.85 7.09
N LEU A 36 -0.47 -12.56 6.78
CA LEU A 36 -1.61 -11.65 6.80
C LEU A 36 -2.31 -11.64 5.45
N THR A 37 -3.63 -11.63 5.48
CA THR A 37 -4.46 -11.48 4.28
C THR A 37 -4.54 -10.00 3.91
N VAL A 38 -3.96 -9.63 2.77
CA VAL A 38 -4.03 -8.27 2.25
C VAL A 38 -5.40 -8.01 1.65
N ASN A 39 -6.06 -6.94 2.11
CA ASN A 39 -7.35 -6.54 1.57
C ASN A 39 -7.17 -5.75 0.26
N ARG A 40 -7.10 -6.46 -0.87
CA ARG A 40 -6.96 -5.87 -2.22
C ARG A 40 -8.07 -4.89 -2.60
N LYS A 41 -9.24 -4.93 -1.93
CA LYS A 41 -10.30 -3.93 -2.16
C LYS A 41 -9.95 -2.58 -1.55
N LYS A 42 -9.15 -2.55 -0.48
CA LYS A 42 -8.65 -1.34 0.18
C LYS A 42 -7.27 -0.92 -0.33
N SER A 43 -6.44 -1.87 -0.77
CA SER A 43 -5.07 -1.62 -1.23
C SER A 43 -5.02 -1.37 -2.74
N GLN A 44 -4.93 -0.09 -3.13
CA GLN A 44 -4.83 0.35 -4.53
C GLN A 44 -3.66 1.33 -4.71
N VAL A 45 -2.97 1.24 -5.85
CA VAL A 45 -2.11 2.33 -6.32
C VAL A 45 -3.00 3.44 -6.87
N ALA A 46 -3.30 4.42 -6.03
CA ALA A 46 -4.08 5.59 -6.41
C ALA A 46 -3.25 6.88 -6.28
N ARG A 47 -3.68 7.94 -6.94
CA ARG A 47 -3.13 9.27 -6.72
C ARG A 47 -3.50 9.71 -5.30
N ALA A 48 -2.57 10.38 -4.62
CA ALA A 48 -2.68 10.73 -3.20
C ALA A 48 -3.97 11.49 -2.84
N TRP A 49 -4.54 12.25 -3.79
CA TRP A 49 -5.79 13.01 -3.62
C TRP A 49 -7.08 12.22 -3.89
N LYS A 50 -6.99 10.93 -4.26
CA LYS A 50 -8.14 10.02 -4.40
C LYS A 50 -8.26 9.03 -3.22
N CYS A 51 -7.26 8.98 -2.36
CA CYS A 51 -7.32 8.20 -1.13
C CYS A 51 -7.86 9.10 -0.02
N ASP A 52 -9.09 8.85 0.42
CA ASP A 52 -9.59 9.40 1.67
C ASP A 52 -8.71 8.86 2.80
N TYR A 53 -7.95 9.75 3.43
CA TYR A 53 -7.14 9.43 4.60
C TYR A 53 -7.63 10.28 5.76
N LEU A 54 -8.29 9.61 6.72
CA LEU A 54 -8.78 10.17 8.00
C LEU A 54 -9.81 11.32 7.93
N GLY A 55 -10.40 11.60 6.77
CA GLY A 55 -11.39 12.69 6.64
C GLY A 55 -10.75 14.07 6.58
#